data_AF-M1UXP8-F1
#
_entry.id   AF-M1UXP8-F1
#
_cell.length_a   1.000
_cell.length_b   1.000
_cell.length_c   1.000
_cell.angle_alpha   90.00
_cell.angle_beta   90.00
_cell.angle_gamma   90.00
#
_symmetry.space_group_name_H-M   'P 1'
#
loop_
_entity.id
_entity.type
_entity.pdbx_description
1 polymer ?
#
loop_
_entity_poly.entity_id
_entity_poly.type
_entity_poly.pdbx_seq_one_letter_code
_entity_poly.pdbx_strand_id
1 'polypeptide(L)'
;MGFMHFRKILPALIFATVLHSPLASAATLNADVENETCVASNTDSSPVVQFWEDLEADVRATRIAELEAQDPGISAAIASFVAKDPAAPTATEIQTRLDALNSGEGLAMLIPEDSTDPTLAVATEDFKTTYTYDEARGVIDGISEDPAAKVLSQLEDAATTRIAEIRVEKFSAQTAQYNDTQEALKADFQACVDAIDEARPIPLQYLILGGAGALAAVALGLRAWSNSRKNARHTG
;
A
#
# COMPACT_ATOMS: atom_id res chain seq x y z
N MET A 1 33.24 12.58 -46.46
CA MET A 1 32.43 11.34 -46.44
C MET A 1 33.04 10.40 -45.41
N GLY A 2 32.24 9.92 -44.45
CA GLY A 2 32.66 8.96 -43.44
C GLY A 2 32.07 9.28 -42.07
N PHE A 3 30.87 8.76 -41.82
CA PHE A 3 30.00 9.01 -40.67
C PHE A 3 30.61 8.60 -39.31
N MET A 4 30.36 9.45 -38.31
CA MET A 4 30.56 9.18 -36.89
C MET A 4 29.83 7.91 -36.43
N HIS A 5 30.55 6.96 -35.84
CA HIS A 5 29.96 5.91 -35.01
C HIS A 5 29.91 6.40 -33.55
N PHE A 6 28.82 7.09 -33.20
CA PHE A 6 28.46 7.29 -31.80
C PHE A 6 27.60 6.12 -31.34
N ARG A 7 28.23 5.14 -30.68
CA ARG A 7 27.55 4.17 -29.82
C ARG A 7 26.85 4.95 -28.72
N LYS A 8 25.54 5.16 -28.84
CA LYS A 8 24.70 5.58 -27.73
C LYS A 8 24.23 4.33 -27.01
N ILE A 9 24.97 4.01 -25.95
CA ILE A 9 24.53 3.20 -24.82
C ILE A 9 23.32 3.96 -24.25
N LEU A 10 22.10 3.44 -24.45
CA LEU A 10 20.93 3.98 -23.76
C LEU A 10 21.02 3.50 -22.30
N PRO A 11 21.00 4.40 -21.31
CA PRO A 11 20.98 4.00 -19.93
C PRO A 11 19.64 3.34 -19.65
N ALA A 12 19.69 2.10 -19.17
CA ALA A 12 18.62 1.52 -18.39
C ALA A 12 18.35 2.47 -17.22
N LEU A 13 17.27 3.24 -17.32
CA LEU A 13 16.76 4.07 -16.23
C LEU A 13 16.16 3.12 -15.21
N ILE A 14 17.05 2.58 -14.40
CA ILE A 14 16.78 2.01 -13.08
C ILE A 14 16.24 3.17 -12.25
N PHE A 15 14.91 3.35 -12.24
CA PHE A 15 14.22 4.06 -11.16
C PHE A 15 14.05 3.10 -9.98
N ALA A 16 15.16 2.52 -9.51
CA ALA A 16 15.26 2.03 -8.16
C ALA A 16 15.84 3.19 -7.35
N THR A 17 15.00 3.97 -6.69
CA THR A 17 15.30 4.55 -5.37
C THR A 17 14.10 5.30 -4.81
N VAL A 18 13.70 4.87 -3.62
CA VAL A 18 12.69 5.46 -2.71
C VAL A 18 11.23 5.22 -3.07
N LEU A 19 10.90 4.03 -3.57
CA LEU A 19 9.65 3.44 -3.13
C LEU A 19 9.91 2.94 -1.71
N HIS A 20 9.20 3.53 -0.74
CA HIS A 20 8.98 2.85 0.53
C HIS A 20 8.48 1.46 0.14
N SER A 21 9.08 0.39 0.68
CA SER A 21 8.66 -0.97 0.38
C SER A 21 7.13 -1.00 0.38
N PRO A 22 6.48 -1.57 -0.65
CA PRO A 22 5.03 -1.57 -0.73
C PRO A 22 4.51 -2.07 0.61
N LEU A 23 3.83 -1.18 1.33
CA LEU A 23 3.28 -1.53 2.62
C LEU A 23 2.27 -2.62 2.32
N ALA A 24 2.48 -3.80 2.89
CA ALA A 24 1.46 -4.80 2.96
C ALA A 24 0.28 -4.14 3.68
N SER A 25 -0.73 -3.73 2.93
CA SER A 25 -2.04 -3.61 3.52
C SER A 25 -2.47 -5.01 3.84
N ALA A 26 -3.00 -5.28 5.03
CA ALA A 26 -3.40 -6.63 5.38
C ALA A 26 -4.90 -6.65 5.49
N ALA A 27 -5.53 -7.61 4.83
CA ALA A 27 -6.90 -7.99 5.15
C ALA A 27 -7.03 -8.57 6.58
N THR A 28 -5.92 -8.76 7.31
CA THR A 28 -5.88 -9.02 8.76
C THR A 28 -4.47 -8.74 9.32
N LEU A 29 -4.24 -7.54 9.90
CA LEU A 29 -3.09 -7.29 10.79
C LEU A 29 -3.40 -7.92 12.15
N ASN A 30 -2.54 -8.83 12.61
CA ASN A 30 -2.65 -9.44 13.93
C ASN A 30 -1.54 -8.94 14.84
N ALA A 31 -1.88 -8.57 16.07
CA ALA A 31 -0.89 -8.23 17.09
C ALA A 31 -0.28 -9.52 17.66
N ASP A 32 1.03 -9.69 17.49
CA ASP A 32 1.83 -10.61 18.29
C ASP A 32 2.33 -9.84 19.52
N VAL A 33 1.53 -9.94 20.57
CA VAL A 33 1.77 -9.27 21.85
C VAL A 33 3.06 -9.76 22.53
N GLU A 34 3.43 -11.03 22.35
CA GLU A 34 4.61 -11.60 22.99
C GLU A 34 5.89 -11.01 22.40
N ASN A 35 5.89 -10.79 21.08
CA ASN A 35 7.04 -10.25 20.34
C ASN A 35 6.94 -8.73 20.07
N GLU A 36 5.86 -8.08 20.49
CA GLU A 36 5.54 -6.67 20.21
C GLU A 36 5.59 -6.32 18.70
N THR A 37 5.02 -7.19 17.87
CA THR A 37 4.99 -7.03 16.41
C THR A 37 3.57 -7.06 15.84
N CYS A 38 3.39 -6.42 14.69
CA CYS A 38 2.21 -6.53 13.86
C CYS A 38 2.48 -7.48 12.69
N VAL A 39 1.71 -8.56 12.60
CA VAL A 39 1.85 -9.59 11.57
C VAL A 39 0.72 -9.46 10.56
N ALA A 40 1.08 -9.09 9.33
CA ALA A 40 0.18 -9.08 8.20
C ALA A 40 -0.02 -10.51 7.67
N SER A 41 -1.28 -10.88 7.48
CA SER A 41 -1.67 -12.14 6.85
C SER A 41 -2.52 -11.85 5.61
N ASN A 42 -2.47 -12.76 4.63
CA ASN A 42 -3.21 -12.64 3.36
C ASN A 42 -2.89 -11.33 2.60
N THR A 43 -1.60 -11.01 2.49
CA THR A 43 -1.10 -9.78 1.85
C THR A 43 -1.49 -9.69 0.38
N ASP A 44 -1.53 -10.83 -0.30
CA ASP A 44 -1.79 -10.94 -1.74
C ASP A 44 -3.24 -10.59 -2.11
N SER A 45 -4.17 -10.66 -1.16
CA SER A 45 -5.58 -10.30 -1.36
C SER A 45 -5.97 -9.05 -0.58
N SER A 46 -5.01 -8.18 -0.29
CA SER A 46 -5.29 -6.99 0.50
C SER A 46 -6.01 -5.91 -0.30
N PRO A 47 -6.80 -5.04 0.35
CA PRO A 47 -7.46 -3.93 -0.32
C PRO A 47 -6.51 -3.01 -1.11
N VAL A 48 -5.27 -2.78 -0.63
CA VAL A 48 -4.28 -1.97 -1.37
C VAL A 48 -3.77 -2.71 -2.60
N VAL A 49 -3.44 -4.00 -2.48
CA VAL A 49 -3.00 -4.80 -3.63
C VAL A 49 -4.09 -4.85 -4.67
N GLN A 50 -5.32 -5.14 -4.25
CA GLN A 50 -6.47 -5.24 -5.14
C GLN A 50 -6.79 -3.91 -5.83
N PHE A 51 -6.67 -2.77 -5.12
CA PHE A 51 -6.77 -1.45 -5.75
C PHE A 51 -5.78 -1.27 -6.91
N TRP A 52 -4.50 -1.61 -6.70
CA TRP A 52 -3.48 -1.46 -7.73
C TRP A 52 -3.64 -2.45 -8.88
N GLU A 53 -4.02 -3.70 -8.57
CA GLU A 53 -4.31 -4.72 -9.59
C GLU A 53 -5.47 -4.29 -10.50
N ASP A 54 -6.57 -3.82 -9.91
CA ASP A 54 -7.74 -3.32 -10.63
C ASP A 54 -7.39 -2.09 -11.48
N LEU A 55 -6.63 -1.14 -10.91
CA LEU A 55 -6.15 0.03 -11.63
C LEU A 55 -5.31 -0.36 -12.86
N GLU A 56 -4.32 -1.22 -12.68
CA GLU A 56 -3.42 -1.64 -13.76
C GLU A 56 -4.16 -2.47 -14.82
N ALA A 57 -5.13 -3.30 -14.41
CA ALA A 57 -5.99 -4.02 -15.34
C ALA A 57 -6.78 -3.03 -16.23
N ASP A 58 -7.37 -2.00 -15.64
CA ASP A 58 -8.12 -0.96 -16.35
C ASP A 58 -7.23 -0.12 -17.28
N VAL A 59 -6.02 0.20 -16.84
CA VAL A 59 -5.01 0.92 -17.64
C VAL A 59 -4.64 0.10 -18.86
N ARG A 60 -4.27 -1.17 -18.67
CA ARG A 60 -3.92 -2.08 -19.78
C ARG A 60 -5.09 -2.28 -20.73
N ALA A 61 -6.29 -2.52 -20.21
CA ALA A 61 -7.49 -2.71 -21.03
C ALA A 61 -7.78 -1.47 -21.90
N THR A 62 -7.69 -0.28 -21.31
CA THR A 62 -7.88 0.99 -22.04
C THR A 62 -6.82 1.13 -23.14
N ARG A 63 -5.54 0.87 -22.82
CA ARG A 63 -4.47 1.03 -23.79
C ARG A 63 -4.54 0.00 -24.93
N ILE A 64 -4.84 -1.25 -24.61
CA ILE A 64 -5.03 -2.29 -25.62
C ILE A 64 -6.19 -1.95 -26.56
N ALA A 65 -7.28 -1.35 -26.05
CA ALA A 65 -8.38 -0.89 -26.90
C ALA A 65 -7.96 0.26 -27.84
N GLU A 66 -7.13 1.21 -27.38
CA GLU A 66 -6.57 2.26 -28.24
C GLU A 66 -5.64 1.69 -29.34
N LEU A 67 -4.88 0.64 -29.01
CA LEU A 67 -3.99 -0.04 -29.96
C LEU A 67 -4.80 -0.87 -30.97
N GLU A 68 -5.86 -1.55 -30.54
CA GLU A 68 -6.76 -2.32 -31.42
C GLU A 68 -7.42 -1.45 -32.49
N ALA A 69 -7.76 -0.20 -32.17
CA ALA A 69 -8.28 0.75 -33.14
C ALA A 69 -7.25 1.12 -34.24
N GLN A 70 -5.95 0.97 -33.97
CA GLN A 70 -4.85 1.28 -34.89
C GLN A 70 -4.34 0.05 -35.63
N ASP A 71 -4.32 -1.11 -34.96
CA ASP A 71 -3.89 -2.40 -35.49
C ASP A 71 -4.90 -3.50 -35.09
N PRO A 72 -5.94 -3.72 -35.93
CA PRO A 72 -6.95 -4.73 -35.66
C PRO A 72 -6.36 -6.13 -35.45
N GLY A 73 -6.79 -6.79 -34.38
CA GLY A 73 -6.32 -8.11 -33.95
C GLY A 73 -5.07 -8.07 -33.06
N ILE A 74 -4.59 -6.90 -32.64
CA ILE A 74 -3.49 -6.82 -31.67
C ILE A 74 -3.93 -7.23 -30.26
N SER A 75 -5.18 -6.91 -29.88
CA SER A 75 -5.76 -7.34 -28.62
C SER A 75 -5.83 -8.86 -28.52
N ALA A 76 -6.32 -9.51 -29.57
CA ALA A 76 -6.40 -10.98 -29.64
C ALA A 76 -5.00 -11.62 -29.62
N ALA A 77 -4.02 -11.04 -30.31
CA ALA A 77 -2.65 -11.54 -30.30
C ALA A 77 -2.01 -11.48 -28.90
N ILE A 78 -2.17 -10.35 -28.19
CA ILE A 78 -1.69 -10.19 -26.82
C ILE A 78 -2.41 -11.16 -25.89
N ALA A 79 -3.73 -11.28 -25.98
CA ALA A 79 -4.52 -12.20 -25.16
C ALA A 79 -4.10 -13.66 -25.35
N SER A 80 -3.92 -14.12 -26.59
CA SER A 80 -3.45 -15.48 -26.89
C SER A 80 -2.01 -15.73 -26.40
N PHE A 81 -1.14 -14.72 -26.48
CA PHE A 81 0.21 -14.81 -25.92
C PHE A 81 0.19 -14.97 -24.40
N VAL A 82 -0.59 -14.16 -23.69
CA VAL A 82 -0.76 -14.25 -22.22
C VAL A 82 -1.37 -15.60 -21.82
N ALA A 83 -2.33 -16.10 -22.60
CA ALA A 83 -2.96 -17.41 -22.39
C ALA A 83 -2.05 -18.61 -22.73
N LYS A 84 -0.88 -18.37 -23.32
CA LYS A 84 0.06 -19.40 -23.80
C LYS A 84 -0.58 -20.35 -24.82
N ASP A 85 -1.43 -19.81 -25.69
CA ASP A 85 -2.03 -20.61 -26.75
C ASP A 85 -0.94 -21.19 -27.66
N PRO A 86 -1.01 -22.48 -28.06
CA PRO A 86 0.00 -23.09 -28.93
C PRO A 86 0.16 -22.42 -30.30
N ALA A 87 -0.86 -21.66 -30.72
CA ALA A 87 -0.88 -20.89 -31.96
C ALA A 87 -0.70 -19.38 -31.74
N ALA A 88 -0.36 -18.96 -30.51
CA ALA A 88 -0.12 -17.56 -30.19
C ALA A 88 1.08 -17.01 -30.97
N PRO A 89 1.03 -15.74 -31.41
CA PRO A 89 2.21 -15.03 -31.85
C PRO A 89 3.25 -14.96 -30.73
N THR A 90 4.53 -14.97 -31.12
CA THR A 90 5.65 -14.80 -30.20
C THR A 90 5.74 -13.37 -29.67
N ALA A 91 6.41 -13.19 -28.52
CA ALA A 91 6.68 -11.86 -27.96
C ALA A 91 7.35 -10.91 -28.98
N THR A 92 8.29 -11.43 -29.78
CA THR A 92 8.97 -10.66 -30.84
C THR A 92 8.02 -10.20 -31.95
N GLU A 93 7.10 -11.06 -32.38
CA GLU A 93 6.11 -10.71 -33.42
C GLU A 93 5.16 -9.62 -32.91
N ILE A 94 4.72 -9.72 -31.65
CA ILE A 94 3.86 -8.70 -31.03
C ILE A 94 4.64 -7.39 -30.84
N GLN A 95 5.88 -7.44 -30.34
CA GLN A 95 6.73 -6.26 -30.19
C GLN A 95 6.95 -5.55 -31.53
N THR A 96 7.18 -6.30 -32.61
CA THR A 96 7.34 -5.73 -33.95
C THR A 96 6.10 -4.96 -34.40
N ARG A 97 4.90 -5.45 -34.07
CA ARG A 97 3.65 -4.73 -34.34
C ARG A 97 3.55 -3.44 -33.53
N LEU A 98 3.88 -3.50 -32.23
CA LEU A 98 3.88 -2.33 -31.34
C LEU A 98 4.89 -1.26 -31.80
N ASP A 99 6.05 -1.68 -32.29
CA ASP A 99 7.08 -0.79 -32.83
C ASP A 99 6.60 -0.12 -34.14
N ALA A 100 5.89 -0.86 -35.01
CA ALA A 100 5.32 -0.32 -36.24
C ALA A 100 4.25 0.76 -35.98
N LEU A 101 3.56 0.67 -34.85
CA LEU A 101 2.61 1.69 -34.38
C LEU A 101 3.29 2.95 -33.82
N ASN A 102 4.62 2.95 -33.66
CA ASN A 102 5.37 3.99 -32.95
C ASN A 102 4.77 4.29 -31.56
N SER A 103 4.26 3.26 -30.89
CA SER A 103 3.58 3.38 -29.59
C SER A 103 4.52 3.87 -28.48
N GLY A 104 5.82 3.65 -28.61
CA GLY A 104 6.81 3.94 -27.58
C GLY A 104 6.73 3.00 -26.37
N GLU A 105 5.93 1.94 -26.47
CA GLU A 105 5.61 1.02 -25.39
C GLU A 105 6.10 -0.39 -25.71
N GLY A 106 6.60 -1.08 -24.69
CA GLY A 106 6.99 -2.49 -24.81
C GLY A 106 5.81 -3.42 -24.50
N LEU A 107 5.84 -4.63 -25.04
CA LEU A 107 4.86 -5.68 -24.72
C LEU A 107 4.75 -5.93 -23.20
N ALA A 108 5.88 -5.85 -22.48
CA ALA A 108 5.92 -5.99 -21.03
C ALA A 108 5.03 -5.00 -20.27
N MET A 109 4.75 -3.82 -20.85
CA MET A 109 3.85 -2.83 -20.24
C MET A 109 2.38 -3.16 -20.44
N LEU A 110 2.05 -4.01 -21.42
CA LEU A 110 0.68 -4.33 -21.84
C LEU A 110 0.17 -5.66 -21.30
N ILE A 111 1.03 -6.44 -20.65
CA ILE A 111 0.68 -7.74 -20.09
C ILE A 111 0.68 -7.69 -18.56
N PRO A 112 -0.07 -8.58 -17.89
CA PRO A 112 0.02 -8.75 -16.44
C PRO A 112 1.46 -9.11 -15.98
N GLU A 113 1.86 -8.64 -14.81
CA GLU A 113 3.20 -8.91 -14.25
C GLU A 113 3.41 -10.39 -13.92
N ASP A 114 2.34 -11.11 -13.59
CA ASP A 114 2.32 -12.55 -13.38
C ASP A 114 2.27 -13.36 -14.69
N SER A 115 2.26 -12.69 -15.84
CA SER A 115 2.32 -13.38 -17.12
C SER A 115 3.59 -14.23 -17.15
N THR A 116 3.37 -15.53 -17.37
CA THR A 116 4.33 -16.57 -17.03
C THR A 116 5.47 -16.72 -18.05
N ASP A 117 5.81 -15.63 -18.76
CA ASP A 117 7.05 -15.48 -19.52
C ASP A 117 8.14 -14.89 -18.60
N PRO A 118 9.08 -15.71 -18.11
CA PRO A 118 10.13 -15.26 -17.19
C PRO A 118 11.09 -14.23 -17.82
N THR A 119 11.05 -14.03 -19.15
CA THR A 119 11.83 -12.98 -19.82
C THR A 119 11.18 -11.60 -19.75
N LEU A 120 9.90 -11.54 -19.37
CA LEU A 120 9.11 -10.31 -19.23
C LEU A 120 8.72 -10.04 -17.76
N ALA A 121 8.98 -10.98 -16.86
CA ALA A 121 8.71 -10.85 -15.44
C ALA A 121 9.51 -9.70 -14.81
N VAL A 122 8.80 -8.79 -14.14
CA VAL A 122 9.40 -7.81 -13.23
C VAL A 122 9.69 -8.51 -11.90
N ALA A 123 10.78 -8.14 -11.23
CA ALA A 123 11.08 -8.69 -9.91
C ALA A 123 9.96 -8.32 -8.92
N THR A 124 9.21 -9.32 -8.46
CA THR A 124 8.28 -9.16 -7.34
C THR A 124 9.11 -9.03 -6.07
N GLU A 125 9.07 -7.86 -5.41
CA GLU A 125 9.58 -7.76 -4.06
C GLU A 125 8.63 -8.49 -3.10
N ASP A 126 9.17 -9.37 -2.26
CA ASP A 126 8.38 -10.03 -1.23
C ASP A 126 7.80 -8.97 -0.29
N PHE A 127 6.47 -9.00 -0.09
CA PHE A 127 5.81 -8.10 0.86
C PHE A 127 6.34 -8.35 2.27
N LYS A 128 6.64 -7.26 2.98
CA LYS A 128 6.97 -7.35 4.40
C LYS A 128 5.71 -7.77 5.17
N THR A 129 5.76 -8.93 5.80
CA THR A 129 4.61 -9.50 6.55
C THR A 129 4.70 -9.27 8.05
N THR A 130 5.82 -8.79 8.57
CA THR A 130 6.02 -8.56 10.01
C THR A 130 6.62 -7.18 10.24
N TYR A 131 5.96 -6.38 11.07
CA TYR A 131 6.33 -5.03 11.42
C TYR A 131 6.62 -4.95 12.91
N THR A 132 7.75 -4.35 13.30
CA THR A 132 7.96 -4.01 14.72
C THR A 132 6.98 -2.92 15.15
N TYR A 133 6.78 -2.77 16.45
CA TYR A 133 5.98 -1.68 17.01
C TYR A 133 6.35 -0.28 16.46
N ASP A 134 7.64 0.05 16.38
CA ASP A 134 8.10 1.34 15.88
C ASP A 134 7.88 1.48 14.37
N GLU A 135 7.99 0.38 13.61
CA GLU A 135 7.69 0.38 12.19
C GLU A 135 6.19 0.54 11.93
N ALA A 136 5.33 -0.13 12.70
CA ALA A 136 3.89 0.03 12.65
C ALA A 136 3.48 1.49 12.96
N ARG A 137 4.08 2.11 13.98
CA ARG A 137 3.89 3.55 14.23
C ARG A 137 4.39 4.43 13.08
N GLY A 138 5.54 4.10 12.51
CA GLY A 138 6.07 4.78 11.33
C GLY A 138 5.10 4.74 10.14
N VAL A 139 4.38 3.62 9.94
CA VAL A 139 3.33 3.52 8.91
C VAL A 139 2.16 4.43 9.23
N ILE A 140 1.65 4.40 10.47
CA ILE A 140 0.52 5.23 10.91
C ILE A 140 0.81 6.72 10.70
N ASP A 141 2.02 7.16 11.09
CA ASP A 141 2.46 8.54 10.98
C ASP A 141 2.79 8.93 9.53
N GLY A 142 3.20 7.95 8.71
CA GLY A 142 3.55 8.13 7.31
C GLY A 142 2.34 8.27 6.38
N ILE A 143 1.18 7.73 6.76
CA ILE A 143 -0.08 7.90 6.01
C ILE A 143 -0.66 9.29 6.32
N SER A 144 -0.48 10.20 5.35
CA SER A 144 -0.98 11.59 5.38
C SER A 144 -2.51 11.67 5.28
N GLU A 145 -3.06 12.87 5.44
CA GLU A 145 -4.50 13.14 5.25
C GLU A 145 -4.96 12.97 3.78
N ASP A 146 -4.07 13.23 2.82
CA ASP A 146 -4.33 13.00 1.39
C ASP A 146 -3.18 12.20 0.76
N PRO A 147 -3.14 10.87 0.96
CA PRO A 147 -2.07 10.03 0.44
C PRO A 147 -2.08 9.96 -1.09
N ALA A 148 -3.24 10.10 -1.74
CA ALA A 148 -3.36 10.12 -3.20
C ALA A 148 -2.60 11.29 -3.83
N ALA A 149 -2.57 12.48 -3.22
CA ALA A 149 -1.90 13.65 -3.82
C ALA A 149 -0.43 13.40 -4.15
N LYS A 150 0.32 12.76 -3.24
CA LYS A 150 1.73 12.43 -3.46
C LYS A 150 1.90 11.41 -4.59
N VAL A 151 1.06 10.38 -4.59
CA VAL A 151 1.10 9.33 -5.61
C VAL A 151 0.75 9.90 -6.98
N LEU A 152 -0.28 10.73 -7.07
CA LEU A 152 -0.69 11.39 -8.31
C LEU A 152 0.45 12.25 -8.87
N SER A 153 1.10 13.06 -8.04
CA SER A 153 2.26 13.86 -8.48
C SER A 153 3.40 12.99 -9.01
N GLN A 154 3.68 11.84 -8.37
CA GLN A 154 4.71 10.91 -8.83
C GLN A 154 4.33 10.24 -10.17
N LEU A 155 3.05 9.89 -10.33
CA LEU A 155 2.53 9.33 -11.57
C LEU A 155 2.59 10.37 -12.71
N GLU A 156 2.24 11.62 -12.44
CA GLU A 156 2.34 12.75 -13.39
C GLU A 156 3.79 12.99 -13.82
N ASP A 157 4.73 13.03 -12.87
CA ASP A 157 6.16 13.22 -13.18
C ASP A 157 6.75 12.06 -14.01
N ALA A 158 6.22 10.85 -13.83
CA ALA A 158 6.66 9.65 -14.55
C ALA A 158 5.93 9.41 -15.89
N ALA A 159 4.89 10.19 -16.21
CA ALA A 159 4.05 10.02 -17.38
C ALA A 159 4.78 10.40 -18.69
N THR A 160 5.53 9.44 -19.24
CA THR A 160 6.32 9.62 -20.47
C THR A 160 5.81 8.81 -21.66
N THR A 161 4.85 7.91 -21.43
CA THR A 161 4.22 7.04 -22.42
C THR A 161 2.71 7.14 -22.30
N ARG A 162 1.97 6.75 -23.37
CA ARG A 162 0.51 6.84 -23.37
C ARG A 162 -0.13 5.96 -22.29
N ILE A 163 0.41 4.77 -22.03
CA ILE A 163 -0.04 3.91 -20.93
C ILE A 163 0.20 4.55 -19.55
N ALA A 164 1.29 5.31 -19.38
CA ALA A 164 1.54 6.03 -18.13
C ALA A 164 0.58 7.22 -17.98
N GLU A 165 0.26 7.94 -19.06
CA GLU A 165 -0.79 8.97 -19.04
C GLU A 165 -2.16 8.39 -18.66
N ILE A 166 -2.55 7.25 -19.25
CA ILE A 166 -3.79 6.55 -18.89
C ILE A 166 -3.78 6.17 -17.40
N ARG A 167 -2.64 5.74 -16.85
CA ARG A 167 -2.49 5.47 -15.41
C ARG A 167 -2.77 6.70 -14.57
N VAL A 168 -2.24 7.88 -14.95
CA VAL A 168 -2.57 9.15 -14.28
C VAL A 168 -4.08 9.42 -14.36
N GLU A 169 -4.66 9.34 -15.55
CA GLU A 169 -6.09 9.59 -15.78
C GLU A 169 -6.96 8.68 -14.90
N LYS A 170 -6.67 7.37 -14.89
CA LYS A 170 -7.41 6.37 -14.10
C LYS A 170 -7.23 6.53 -12.61
N PHE A 171 -6.00 6.80 -12.14
CA PHE A 171 -5.73 7.01 -10.72
C PHE A 171 -6.40 8.31 -10.23
N SER A 172 -6.35 9.38 -11.03
CA SER A 172 -6.98 10.67 -10.69
C SER A 172 -8.50 10.55 -10.46
N ALA A 173 -9.16 9.61 -11.15
CA ALA A 173 -10.58 9.32 -10.98
C ALA A 173 -10.90 8.45 -9.77
N GLN A 174 -9.89 7.81 -9.16
CA GLN A 174 -10.03 6.84 -8.06
C GLN A 174 -9.31 7.28 -6.77
N THR A 175 -8.89 8.54 -6.68
CA THR A 175 -8.15 9.08 -5.53
C THR A 175 -8.91 8.92 -4.21
N ALA A 176 -10.23 9.07 -4.22
CA ALA A 176 -11.07 8.84 -3.05
C ALA A 176 -10.99 7.38 -2.56
N GLN A 177 -11.12 6.41 -3.46
CA GLN A 177 -11.01 4.99 -3.14
C GLN A 177 -9.61 4.63 -2.62
N TYR A 178 -8.56 5.20 -3.21
CA TYR A 178 -7.20 5.03 -2.71
C TYR A 178 -7.05 5.57 -1.29
N ASN A 179 -7.54 6.79 -1.04
CA ASN A 179 -7.48 7.42 0.28
C ASN A 179 -8.25 6.60 1.33
N ASP A 180 -9.45 6.11 1.02
CA ASP A 180 -10.21 5.22 1.90
C ASP A 180 -9.43 3.94 2.24
N THR A 181 -8.74 3.37 1.24
CA THR A 181 -7.92 2.16 1.40
C THR A 181 -6.71 2.43 2.32
N GLN A 182 -6.08 3.59 2.19
CA GLN A 182 -4.96 4.00 3.06
C GLN A 182 -5.43 4.33 4.48
N GLU A 183 -6.61 4.94 4.64
CA GLU A 183 -7.20 5.20 5.96
C GLU A 183 -7.56 3.90 6.68
N ALA A 184 -8.15 2.93 5.98
CA ALA A 184 -8.40 1.60 6.53
C ALA A 184 -7.10 0.93 6.98
N LEU A 185 -6.05 0.98 6.16
CA LEU A 185 -4.73 0.46 6.53
C LEU A 185 -4.16 1.13 7.78
N LYS A 186 -4.28 2.45 7.87
CA LYS A 186 -3.86 3.22 9.05
C LYS A 186 -4.61 2.75 10.30
N ALA A 187 -5.92 2.54 10.20
CA ALA A 187 -6.75 2.06 11.30
C ALA A 187 -6.34 0.65 11.73
N ASP A 188 -6.02 -0.25 10.80
CA ASP A 188 -5.57 -1.61 11.12
C ASP A 188 -4.23 -1.62 11.87
N PHE A 189 -3.27 -0.79 11.44
CA PHE A 189 -2.01 -0.62 12.17
C PHE A 189 -2.22 0.00 13.56
N GLN A 190 -3.12 0.99 13.68
CA GLN A 190 -3.48 1.58 14.98
C GLN A 190 -4.07 0.53 15.92
N ALA A 191 -5.03 -0.27 15.45
CA ALA A 191 -5.64 -1.33 16.25
C ALA A 191 -4.61 -2.37 16.72
N CYS A 192 -3.64 -2.72 15.88
CA CYS A 192 -2.55 -3.62 16.26
C CYS A 192 -1.65 -3.02 17.35
N VAL A 193 -1.22 -1.75 17.18
CA VAL A 193 -0.39 -1.03 18.16
C VAL A 193 -1.12 -0.88 19.49
N ASP A 194 -2.41 -0.53 19.46
CA ASP A 194 -3.25 -0.40 20.65
C ASP A 194 -3.38 -1.74 21.41
N ALA A 195 -3.51 -2.86 20.69
CA ALA A 195 -3.54 -4.19 21.30
C ALA A 195 -2.22 -4.57 21.99
N ILE A 196 -1.07 -4.19 21.40
CA ILE A 196 0.25 -4.36 22.03
C ILE A 196 0.33 -3.48 23.29
N ASP A 197 -0.10 -2.23 23.21
CA ASP A 197 -0.04 -1.28 24.33
C ASP A 197 -0.97 -1.69 25.50
N GLU A 198 -2.17 -2.20 25.23
CA GLU A 198 -3.10 -2.69 26.25
C GLU A 198 -2.54 -3.92 26.99
N ALA A 199 -1.83 -4.79 26.28
CA ALA A 199 -1.27 -6.00 26.86
C ALA A 199 0.04 -5.77 27.63
N ARG A 200 0.68 -4.60 27.48
CA ARG A 200 1.88 -4.25 28.26
C ARG A 200 1.52 -4.17 29.75
N PRO A 201 2.19 -4.94 30.63
CA PRO A 201 1.90 -4.92 32.05
C PRO A 201 2.16 -3.52 32.63
N ILE A 202 1.13 -2.94 33.27
CA ILE A 202 1.25 -1.65 33.96
C ILE A 202 2.45 -1.74 34.93
N PRO A 203 3.41 -0.81 34.86
CA PRO A 203 4.54 -0.81 35.79
C PRO A 203 4.02 -0.81 37.23
N LEU A 204 4.41 -1.80 38.04
CA LEU A 204 3.94 -2.00 39.43
C LEU A 204 3.99 -0.72 40.30
N GLN A 205 4.93 0.17 40.01
CA GLN A 205 5.04 1.50 40.61
C GLN A 205 3.78 2.38 40.46
N TYR A 206 3.04 2.30 39.34
CA TYR A 206 1.78 3.02 39.16
C TYR A 206 0.58 2.35 39.85
N LEU A 207 0.57 1.02 39.99
CA LEU A 207 -0.43 0.31 40.80
C LEU A 207 -0.31 0.65 42.29
N ILE A 208 0.92 0.84 42.78
CA ILE A 208 1.18 1.25 44.17
C ILE A 208 0.78 2.70 44.40
N LEU A 209 1.08 3.62 43.46
CA LEU A 209 0.71 5.03 43.56
C LEU A 209 -0.81 5.26 43.40
N GLY A 210 -1.48 4.56 42.48
CA GLY A 210 -2.93 4.61 42.31
C GLY A 210 -3.68 3.98 43.48
N GLY A 211 -3.20 2.84 43.99
CA GLY A 211 -3.76 2.19 45.18
C GLY A 211 -3.61 3.03 46.45
N ALA A 212 -2.45 3.68 46.65
CA ALA A 212 -2.22 4.58 47.78
C ALA A 212 -3.06 5.87 47.68
N GLY A 213 -3.20 6.45 46.48
CA GLY A 213 -4.03 7.63 46.23
C GLY A 213 -5.52 7.37 46.46
N ALA A 214 -6.04 6.25 45.96
CA ALA A 214 -7.44 5.86 46.17
C ALA A 214 -7.74 5.56 47.65
N LEU A 215 -6.83 4.86 48.36
CA LEU A 215 -6.99 4.60 49.79
C LEU A 215 -6.91 5.87 50.64
N ALA A 216 -6.05 6.83 50.29
CA ALA A 216 -5.97 8.12 50.98
C ALA A 216 -7.24 8.96 50.77
N ALA A 217 -7.80 8.98 49.55
CA ALA A 217 -9.06 9.67 49.25
C ALA A 217 -10.26 9.04 49.98
N VAL A 218 -10.33 7.70 50.04
CA VAL A 218 -11.38 6.98 50.78
C VAL A 218 -11.25 7.21 52.29
N ALA A 219 -10.02 7.19 52.84
CA ALA A 219 -9.79 7.47 54.26
C ALA A 219 -10.16 8.92 54.64
N LEU A 220 -9.86 9.89 53.78
CA LEU A 220 -10.24 11.30 53.99
C LEU A 220 -11.76 11.50 53.83
N GLY A 221 -12.40 10.84 52.88
CA GLY A 221 -13.85 10.85 52.70
C GLY A 221 -14.61 10.27 53.91
N LEU A 222 -14.14 9.15 54.45
CA LEU A 222 -14.71 8.52 55.66
C LEU A 222 -14.51 9.42 56.90
N ARG A 223 -13.36 10.09 57.03
CA ARG A 223 -13.09 10.99 58.15
C ARG A 223 -13.93 12.28 58.06
N ALA A 224 -14.15 12.82 56.85
CA ALA A 224 -15.00 13.99 56.63
C ALA A 224 -16.47 13.70 56.92
N TRP A 225 -16.99 12.53 56.52
CA TRP A 225 -18.37 12.11 56.80
C TRP A 225 -18.61 11.83 58.29
N SER A 226 -17.63 11.22 58.96
CA SER A 226 -17.63 10.99 60.42
C SER A 226 -17.64 12.30 61.23
N ASN A 227 -16.87 13.31 60.79
CA ASN A 227 -16.79 14.60 61.47
C ASN A 227 -18.03 15.47 61.23
N SER A 228 -18.64 15.39 60.05
CA SER A 228 -19.91 16.07 59.72
C SER A 228 -21.07 15.62 60.61
N ARG A 229 -21.13 14.33 60.99
CA ARG A 229 -22.19 13.79 61.86
C ARG A 229 -22.08 14.17 63.34
N LYS A 230 -20.99 14.80 63.80
CA LYS A 230 -20.83 15.19 65.21
C LYS A 230 -21.34 16.58 65.56
N ASN A 231 -21.65 17.44 64.58
CA ASN A 231 -22.10 18.82 64.85
C ASN A 231 -23.61 19.06 64.67
N ALA A 232 -24.42 18.01 64.50
CA ALA A 232 -25.89 18.13 64.45
C ALA A 232 -26.55 17.46 65.67
N ARG A 233 -26.26 17.95 66.88
CA ARG A 233 -27.09 17.75 68.06
C ARG A 233 -27.20 19.08 68.82
N HIS A 234 -28.30 19.78 68.51
CA HIS A 234 -29.03 20.78 69.28
C HIS A 234 -28.32 21.45 70.46
N THR A 235 -27.99 22.74 70.32
CA THR A 235 -28.19 23.70 71.40
C THR A 235 -29.70 23.96 71.53
N GLY A 236 -30.26 23.57 72.68
CA GLY A 236 -31.45 24.20 73.24
C GLY A 236 -31.10 25.49 73.94
#